data_AF-A0A6F8YQB1-F1
#
_entry.id   AF-A0A6F8YQB1-F1
#
_cell.length_a   1.000
_cell.length_b   1.000
_cell.length_c   1.000
_cell.angle_alpha   90.00
_cell.angle_beta   90.00
_cell.angle_gamma   90.00
#
_symmetry.space_group_name_H-M   'P 1'
#
loop_
_entity.id
_entity.type
_entity.pdbx_description
1 polymer ?
#
loop_
_entity_poly.entity_id
_entity_poly.type
_entity_poly.pdbx_seq_one_letter_code
_entity_poly.pdbx_strand_id
1 'polypeptide(L)'
;MAPPAPSSTVDAAAAPATEAPPFPFAPGRSLPGYGEPVAELSAGTPSLRYDGGPDRWLTVAVFAERPAAQPWEAAPKTFPAAVRDRKAALELGPNGFALTWQEAGGRWLRVEADRKLTHDTLLGFAAALTPGAVPVVWPFTFAAVPPGLVPDVVSRSAVSFRPVGVPPSHGFTGKLTVLLSPTAEVTPGGSPVAVGARTGWLSAGEVTSTLTVDLGDGRTLAVQSQTGLGEAELVAFAAGVRPTAHAVVGHG
;
A
#
# COMPACT_ATOMS: atom_id res chain seq x y z
N MET A 1 -55.01 15.44 5.32
CA MET A 1 -53.73 15.95 4.79
C MET A 1 -52.65 14.98 5.27
N ALA A 2 -52.17 14.10 4.39
CA ALA A 2 -51.25 13.03 4.75
C ALA A 2 -49.80 13.55 4.77
N PRO A 3 -48.94 13.08 5.70
CA PRO A 3 -47.54 13.49 5.75
C PRO A 3 -46.79 12.96 4.51
N PRO A 4 -45.85 13.74 3.94
CA PRO A 4 -45.04 13.30 2.83
C PRO A 4 -44.15 12.12 3.26
N ALA A 5 -44.10 11.09 2.44
CA ALA A 5 -43.23 9.94 2.65
C ALA A 5 -41.75 10.38 2.55
N PRO A 6 -40.87 9.89 3.44
CA PRO A 6 -39.43 10.15 3.32
C PRO A 6 -38.92 9.54 2.02
N SER A 7 -38.38 10.39 1.14
CA SER A 7 -37.70 9.97 -0.09
C SER A 7 -36.29 9.51 0.29
N SER A 8 -36.15 8.24 0.66
CA SER A 8 -34.84 7.61 0.85
C SER A 8 -34.39 7.00 -0.49
N THR A 9 -34.01 7.85 -1.43
CA THR A 9 -33.20 7.41 -2.57
C THR A 9 -31.78 7.24 -2.04
N VAL A 10 -31.48 6.02 -1.62
CA VAL A 10 -30.09 5.58 -1.45
C VAL A 10 -29.52 5.59 -2.87
N ASP A 11 -28.77 6.64 -3.21
CA ASP A 11 -28.00 6.70 -4.44
C ASP A 11 -27.20 5.41 -4.54
N ALA A 12 -27.40 4.67 -5.64
CA ALA A 12 -26.69 3.42 -5.88
C ALA A 12 -25.19 3.73 -5.83
N ALA A 13 -24.51 3.22 -4.81
CA ALA A 13 -23.09 3.41 -4.63
C ALA A 13 -22.37 3.06 -5.94
N ALA A 14 -21.78 4.06 -6.59
CA ALA A 14 -20.96 3.83 -7.76
C ALA A 14 -19.85 2.84 -7.38
N ALA A 15 -19.58 1.88 -8.27
CA ALA A 15 -18.46 0.97 -8.07
C ALA A 15 -17.21 1.81 -7.78
N PRO A 16 -16.49 1.54 -6.69
CA PRO A 16 -15.42 2.42 -6.25
C PRO A 16 -14.34 2.50 -7.33
N ALA A 17 -13.67 3.65 -7.44
CA ALA A 17 -12.40 3.76 -8.15
C ALA A 17 -11.33 2.99 -7.35
N THR A 18 -11.41 1.66 -7.35
CA THR A 18 -10.39 0.73 -6.84
C THR A 18 -9.23 0.59 -7.81
N GLU A 19 -9.10 1.47 -8.80
CA GLU A 19 -7.96 1.48 -9.69
C GLU A 19 -6.84 2.31 -9.06
N ALA A 20 -5.93 1.62 -8.38
CA ALA A 20 -4.63 2.19 -8.07
C ALA A 20 -3.83 2.36 -9.37
N PRO A 21 -3.09 3.46 -9.56
CA PRO A 21 -2.29 3.65 -10.76
C PRO A 21 -1.27 2.51 -10.89
N PRO A 22 -1.11 1.91 -12.09
CA PRO A 22 -0.13 0.85 -12.27
C PRO A 22 1.28 1.40 -12.12
N PHE A 23 2.23 0.53 -11.76
CA PHE A 23 3.63 0.87 -11.84
C PHE A 23 4.06 0.97 -13.31
N PRO A 24 4.72 2.06 -13.75
CA PRO A 24 4.83 2.39 -15.17
C PRO A 24 6.07 1.83 -15.87
N PHE A 25 6.78 0.87 -15.27
CA PHE A 25 7.86 0.14 -15.92
C PHE A 25 7.72 -1.38 -15.73
N ALA A 26 8.10 -2.15 -16.74
CA ALA A 26 8.19 -3.61 -16.65
C ALA A 26 9.66 -4.03 -16.43
N PRO A 27 9.91 -5.01 -15.55
CA PRO A 27 11.25 -5.57 -15.37
C PRO A 27 11.64 -6.45 -16.56
N GLY A 28 12.78 -6.16 -17.17
CA GLY A 28 13.33 -6.96 -18.28
C GLY A 28 14.24 -8.12 -17.83
N ARG A 29 14.41 -8.32 -16.52
CA ARG A 29 15.33 -9.32 -15.96
C ARG A 29 14.82 -9.86 -14.63
N SER A 30 14.94 -11.17 -14.43
CA SER A 30 14.73 -11.81 -13.13
C SER A 30 15.94 -11.63 -12.21
N LEU A 31 15.69 -11.53 -10.91
CA LEU A 31 16.71 -11.34 -9.88
C LEU A 31 16.87 -12.65 -9.09
N PRO A 32 17.98 -13.39 -9.21
CA PRO A 32 18.15 -14.66 -8.51
C PRO A 32 18.02 -14.51 -6.99
N GLY A 33 17.12 -15.28 -6.39
CA GLY A 33 16.86 -15.25 -4.95
C GLY A 33 16.00 -14.07 -4.48
N TYR A 34 15.46 -13.27 -5.40
CA TYR A 34 14.37 -12.32 -5.17
C TYR A 34 13.13 -12.93 -5.83
N GLY A 35 12.00 -12.99 -5.13
CA GLY A 35 10.76 -13.53 -5.67
C GLY A 35 10.21 -12.70 -6.84
N GLU A 36 9.01 -13.05 -7.31
CA GLU A 36 8.34 -12.29 -8.35
C GLU A 36 8.03 -10.84 -7.90
N PRO A 37 8.11 -9.85 -8.81
CA PRO A 37 7.75 -8.48 -8.50
C PRO A 37 6.27 -8.36 -8.19
N VAL A 38 5.94 -7.55 -7.18
CA VAL A 38 4.57 -7.15 -6.88
C VAL A 38 4.49 -5.63 -6.92
N ALA A 39 3.58 -5.10 -7.73
CA ALA A 39 3.29 -3.68 -7.73
C ALA A 39 2.42 -3.32 -6.52
N GLU A 40 2.83 -2.27 -5.82
CA GLU A 40 2.24 -1.74 -4.60
C GLU A 40 2.03 -0.23 -4.75
N LEU A 41 1.25 0.34 -3.83
CA LEU A 41 1.07 1.79 -3.70
C LEU A 41 1.55 2.21 -2.31
N SER A 42 2.42 3.21 -2.23
CA SER A 42 2.92 3.75 -0.97
C SER A 42 2.86 5.27 -1.01
N ALA A 43 2.04 5.87 -0.14
CA ALA A 43 1.78 7.32 -0.15
C ALA A 43 1.44 7.82 -1.57
N GLY A 44 0.48 7.17 -2.23
CA GLY A 44 0.02 7.52 -3.58
C GLY A 44 1.06 7.30 -4.69
N THR A 45 2.25 6.79 -4.35
CA THR A 45 3.34 6.52 -5.29
C THR A 45 3.38 5.04 -5.62
N PRO A 46 3.22 4.64 -6.89
CA PRO A 46 3.34 3.23 -7.27
C PRO A 46 4.80 2.78 -7.17
N SER A 47 5.02 1.58 -6.65
CA SER A 47 6.33 0.93 -6.56
C SER A 47 6.27 -0.54 -6.97
N LEU A 48 7.40 -1.12 -7.40
CA LEU A 48 7.59 -2.56 -7.46
C LEU A 48 8.37 -3.04 -6.25
N ARG A 49 7.88 -4.09 -5.61
CA ARG A 49 8.55 -4.76 -4.49
C ARG A 49 8.94 -6.17 -4.87
N TYR A 50 10.14 -6.56 -4.48
CA TYR A 50 10.67 -7.91 -4.58
C TYR A 50 11.04 -8.38 -3.18
N ASP A 51 10.54 -9.55 -2.78
CA ASP A 51 10.87 -10.18 -1.50
C ASP A 51 11.62 -11.50 -1.77
N GLY A 52 12.81 -11.64 -1.18
CA GLY A 52 13.68 -12.81 -1.34
C GLY A 52 13.85 -13.66 -0.07
N GLY A 53 13.08 -13.37 0.98
CA GLY A 53 13.22 -13.94 2.32
C GLY A 53 13.80 -12.94 3.33
N PRO A 54 14.28 -13.41 4.50
CA PRO A 54 14.86 -12.55 5.53
C PRO A 54 16.01 -11.70 4.97
N ASP A 55 15.93 -10.39 5.18
CA ASP A 55 16.93 -9.40 4.75
C ASP A 55 17.20 -9.33 3.24
N ARG A 56 16.35 -9.93 2.41
CA ARG A 56 16.42 -9.80 0.94
C ARG A 56 15.21 -9.08 0.39
N TRP A 57 15.44 -7.87 -0.09
CA TRP A 57 14.39 -7.03 -0.63
C TRP A 57 14.96 -6.07 -1.69
N LEU A 58 14.11 -5.75 -2.66
CA LEU A 58 14.37 -4.66 -3.60
C LEU A 58 13.06 -3.91 -3.85
N THR A 59 13.14 -2.59 -3.87
CA THR A 59 12.01 -1.70 -4.15
C THR A 59 12.37 -0.76 -5.28
N VAL A 60 11.49 -0.61 -6.27
CA VAL A 60 11.60 0.40 -7.32
C VAL A 60 10.44 1.38 -7.17
N ALA A 61 10.74 2.66 -7.04
CA ALA A 61 9.72 3.70 -6.92
C ALA A 61 9.92 4.80 -7.97
N VAL A 62 8.82 5.43 -8.38
CA VAL A 62 8.80 6.49 -9.39
C VAL A 62 8.29 7.79 -8.76
N PHE A 63 9.03 8.88 -8.94
CA PHE A 63 8.74 10.17 -8.34
C PHE A 63 8.58 11.24 -9.41
N ALA A 64 7.71 12.22 -9.15
CA ALA A 64 7.59 13.42 -9.97
C ALA A 64 8.82 14.34 -9.81
N GLU A 65 9.34 14.41 -8.58
CA GLU A 65 10.51 15.20 -8.21
C GLU A 65 11.66 14.31 -7.78
N ARG A 66 12.87 14.87 -7.68
CA ARG A 66 14.01 14.12 -7.18
C ARG A 66 13.73 13.67 -5.74
N PRO A 67 13.73 12.36 -5.44
CA PRO A 67 13.51 11.91 -4.07
C PRO A 67 14.63 12.46 -3.17
N ALA A 68 14.28 12.81 -1.94
CA ALA A 68 15.27 13.15 -0.92
C ALA A 68 16.25 11.99 -0.72
N ALA A 69 17.47 12.30 -0.28
CA ALA A 69 18.43 11.28 0.11
C ALA A 69 17.84 10.35 1.16
N GLN A 70 18.24 9.09 1.18
CA GLN A 70 17.73 8.15 2.18
C GLN A 70 18.09 8.63 3.59
N PRO A 71 17.15 8.58 4.55
CA PRO A 71 17.45 8.87 5.95
C PRO A 71 18.17 7.66 6.57
N TRP A 72 19.42 7.43 6.18
CA TRP A 72 20.27 6.45 6.85
C TRP A 72 20.77 6.99 8.18
N GLU A 73 20.99 6.09 9.14
CA GLU A 73 21.59 6.42 10.45
C GLU A 73 22.96 7.09 10.30
N ALA A 74 23.69 6.75 9.25
CA ALA A 74 24.95 7.37 8.87
C ALA A 74 24.87 7.91 7.43
N ALA A 75 25.55 9.05 7.19
CA ALA A 75 25.54 9.69 5.88
C ALA A 75 25.99 8.72 4.76
N PRO A 76 25.22 8.61 3.67
CA PRO A 76 25.60 7.85 2.48
C PRO A 76 27.01 8.14 1.98
N LYS A 77 27.71 7.10 1.50
CA LYS A 77 28.74 7.34 0.48
C LYS A 77 28.05 7.39 -0.87
N THR A 78 28.21 8.49 -1.59
CA THR A 78 27.61 8.68 -2.92
C THR A 78 28.66 8.53 -4.01
N PHE A 79 28.34 7.76 -5.05
CA PHE A 79 29.20 7.50 -6.20
C PHE A 79 28.46 7.86 -7.49
N PRO A 80 29.16 8.43 -8.50
CA PRO A 80 28.61 8.54 -9.83
C PRO A 80 28.40 7.14 -10.44
N ALA A 81 27.27 6.95 -11.09
CA ALA A 81 26.93 5.73 -11.83
C ALA A 81 26.23 6.08 -13.15
N ALA A 82 25.93 5.06 -13.95
CA ALA A 82 25.14 5.22 -15.16
C ALA A 82 24.09 4.11 -15.27
N VAL A 83 22.87 4.47 -15.65
CA VAL A 83 21.81 3.54 -16.03
C VAL A 83 21.53 3.78 -17.51
N ARG A 84 21.94 2.84 -18.37
CA ARG A 84 21.97 3.02 -19.83
C ARG A 84 22.82 4.26 -20.19
N ASP A 85 22.23 5.24 -20.86
CA ASP A 85 22.84 6.52 -21.25
C ASP A 85 22.63 7.64 -20.21
N ARG A 86 22.02 7.33 -19.06
CA ARG A 86 21.61 8.31 -18.04
C ARG A 86 22.60 8.37 -16.88
N LYS A 87 22.92 9.60 -16.45
CA LYS A 87 23.65 9.84 -15.21
C LYS A 87 22.80 9.37 -14.03
N ALA A 88 23.42 8.62 -13.14
CA ALA A 88 22.80 8.13 -11.91
C ALA A 88 23.68 8.44 -10.69
N ALA A 89 23.07 8.46 -9.52
CA ALA A 89 23.74 8.51 -8.23
C ALA A 89 23.52 7.17 -7.51
N LEU A 90 24.60 6.50 -7.16
CA LEU A 90 24.59 5.31 -6.31
C LEU A 90 24.99 5.71 -4.90
N GLU A 91 24.08 5.55 -3.96
CA GLU A 91 24.30 5.76 -2.54
C GLU A 91 24.55 4.38 -1.88
N LEU A 92 25.56 4.28 -1.02
CA LEU A 92 25.90 3.09 -0.23
C LEU A 92 25.65 3.35 1.26
N GLY A 93 24.69 2.63 1.83
CA GLY A 93 24.30 2.72 3.24
C GLY A 93 24.76 1.52 4.06
N PRO A 94 24.56 1.56 5.40
CA PRO A 94 24.88 0.42 6.26
C PRO A 94 24.06 -0.82 5.85
N ASN A 95 22.78 -0.61 5.48
CA ASN A 95 21.80 -1.69 5.29
C ASN A 95 21.42 -1.93 3.82
N GLY A 96 22.02 -1.21 2.86
CA GLY A 96 21.62 -1.36 1.47
C GLY A 96 22.23 -0.37 0.50
N PHE A 97 21.63 -0.32 -0.68
CA PHE A 97 21.95 0.56 -1.80
C PHE A 97 20.73 1.41 -2.14
N ALA A 98 20.96 2.63 -2.62
CA ALA A 98 19.96 3.40 -3.34
C ALA A 98 20.54 3.92 -4.65
N LEU A 99 19.93 3.57 -5.76
CA LEU A 99 20.30 4.05 -7.09
C LEU A 99 19.22 5.00 -7.60
N THR A 100 19.57 6.26 -7.84
CA THR A 100 18.62 7.29 -8.27
C THR A 100 19.04 7.90 -9.61
N TRP A 101 18.10 8.03 -10.55
CA TRP A 101 18.31 8.69 -11.83
C TRP A 101 17.01 9.30 -12.38
N GLN A 102 17.13 10.10 -13.44
CA GLN A 102 15.99 10.69 -14.13
C GLN A 102 15.82 10.05 -15.52
N GLU A 103 14.60 9.65 -15.86
CA GLU A 103 14.23 9.13 -17.17
C GLU A 103 14.00 10.24 -18.20
N ALA A 104 13.95 9.86 -19.49
CA ALA A 104 13.72 10.79 -20.59
C ALA A 104 12.43 11.64 -20.47
N GLY A 105 11.43 11.15 -19.73
CA GLY A 105 10.18 11.86 -19.46
C GLY A 105 10.19 12.74 -18.19
N GLY A 106 11.36 13.02 -17.61
CA GLY A 106 11.50 13.88 -16.43
C GLY A 106 11.18 13.20 -15.09
N ARG A 107 10.57 12.01 -15.11
CA ARG A 107 10.31 11.21 -13.90
C ARG A 107 11.60 10.72 -13.28
N TRP A 108 11.67 10.75 -11.96
CA TRP A 108 12.77 10.19 -11.20
C TRP A 108 12.47 8.74 -10.83
N LEU A 109 13.46 7.87 -10.96
CA LEU A 109 13.39 6.52 -10.41
C LEU A 109 14.39 6.39 -9.27
N ARG A 110 13.99 5.57 -8.31
CA ARG A 110 14.87 5.09 -7.26
C ARG A 110 14.72 3.59 -7.13
N VAL A 111 15.84 2.88 -7.17
CA VAL A 111 15.92 1.47 -6.79
C VAL A 111 16.62 1.40 -5.45
N GLU A 112 15.94 0.87 -4.45
CA GLU A 112 16.51 0.55 -3.15
C GLU A 112 16.63 -0.96 -3.02
N ALA A 113 17.73 -1.43 -2.42
CA ALA A 113 17.98 -2.85 -2.28
C ALA A 113 18.83 -3.16 -1.05
N ASP A 114 18.72 -4.38 -0.53
CA ASP A 114 19.64 -4.89 0.47
C ASP A 114 21.08 -5.13 -0.07
N ARG A 115 22.01 -5.49 0.82
CA ARG A 115 23.44 -5.65 0.49
C ARG A 115 23.83 -6.99 -0.15
N LYS A 116 22.90 -7.92 -0.34
CA LYS A 116 23.14 -9.20 -1.02
C LYS A 116 23.20 -9.04 -2.53
N LEU A 117 22.67 -7.94 -3.09
CA LEU A 117 22.88 -7.58 -4.49
C LEU A 117 24.27 -6.97 -4.69
N THR A 118 24.93 -7.35 -5.79
CA THR A 118 26.14 -6.67 -6.24
C THR A 118 25.78 -5.38 -6.98
N HIS A 119 26.69 -4.41 -7.03
CA HIS A 119 26.50 -3.18 -7.80
C HIS A 119 26.16 -3.47 -9.27
N ASP A 120 26.88 -4.42 -9.90
CA ASP A 120 26.66 -4.79 -11.30
C ASP A 120 25.27 -5.42 -11.51
N THR A 121 24.79 -6.20 -10.54
CA THR A 121 23.44 -6.78 -10.63
C THR A 121 22.37 -5.69 -10.51
N LEU A 122 22.54 -4.76 -9.57
CA LEU A 122 21.63 -3.63 -9.38
C LEU A 122 21.57 -2.73 -10.62
N LEU A 123 22.74 -2.37 -11.19
CA LEU A 123 22.83 -1.56 -12.40
C LEU A 123 22.26 -2.30 -13.61
N GLY A 124 22.56 -3.59 -13.77
CA GLY A 124 22.01 -4.42 -14.84
C GLY A 124 20.49 -4.57 -14.74
N PHE A 125 19.95 -4.68 -13.53
CA PHE A 125 18.50 -4.67 -13.29
C PHE A 125 17.87 -3.31 -13.67
N ALA A 126 18.43 -2.21 -13.16
CA ALA A 126 17.94 -0.86 -13.46
C ALA A 126 17.99 -0.55 -14.97
N ALA A 127 19.04 -0.98 -15.66
CA ALA A 127 19.18 -0.81 -17.10
C ALA A 127 18.20 -1.66 -17.92
N ALA A 128 17.68 -2.76 -17.35
CA ALA A 128 16.70 -3.63 -17.97
C ALA A 128 15.24 -3.21 -17.73
N LEU A 129 14.99 -2.15 -16.94
CA LEU A 129 13.65 -1.58 -16.80
C LEU A 129 13.23 -0.93 -18.12
N THR A 130 12.05 -1.30 -18.60
CA THR A 130 11.47 -0.78 -19.86
C THR A 130 10.09 -0.18 -19.61
N PRO A 131 9.63 0.80 -20.42
CA PRO A 131 8.26 1.28 -20.32
C PRO A 131 7.25 0.13 -20.45
N GLY A 132 6.33 0.03 -19.50
CA GLY A 132 5.32 -1.03 -19.45
C GLY A 132 4.48 -0.90 -18.17
N ALA A 133 3.24 -1.37 -18.16
CA ALA A 133 2.38 -1.25 -16.98
C ALA A 133 2.35 -2.56 -16.19
N VAL A 134 2.71 -2.50 -14.90
CA VAL A 134 2.51 -3.60 -13.95
C VAL A 134 1.35 -3.21 -13.02
N PRO A 135 0.20 -3.93 -13.05
CA PRO A 135 -0.95 -3.58 -12.25
C PRO A 135 -0.67 -3.79 -10.76
N VAL A 136 -1.12 -2.85 -9.93
CA VAL A 136 -1.07 -2.99 -8.47
C VAL A 136 -1.91 -4.19 -8.05
N VAL A 137 -1.33 -5.06 -7.22
CA VAL A 137 -2.00 -6.27 -6.75
C VAL A 137 -2.75 -5.97 -5.45
N TRP A 138 -4.07 -6.11 -5.50
CA TRP A 138 -4.93 -5.81 -4.34
C TRP A 138 -5.02 -7.00 -3.37
N PRO A 139 -4.73 -6.81 -2.07
CA PRO A 139 -4.88 -7.85 -1.06
C PRO A 139 -6.34 -8.06 -0.64
N PHE A 140 -7.24 -7.12 -0.97
CA PHE A 140 -8.65 -7.18 -0.60
C PHE A 140 -9.53 -6.81 -1.79
N THR A 141 -10.70 -7.42 -1.86
CA THR A 141 -11.83 -6.88 -2.63
C THR A 141 -12.77 -6.11 -1.71
N PHE A 142 -13.45 -5.12 -2.28
CA PHE A 142 -14.37 -4.23 -1.59
C PHE A 142 -15.71 -4.25 -2.32
N ALA A 143 -16.80 -4.54 -1.61
CA ALA A 143 -18.15 -4.38 -2.17
C ALA A 143 -18.46 -2.90 -2.47
N ALA A 144 -18.01 -2.00 -1.60
CA ALA A 144 -18.09 -0.55 -1.77
C ALA A 144 -16.94 0.12 -1.00
N VAL A 145 -16.47 1.27 -1.49
CA VAL A 145 -15.60 2.21 -0.74
C VAL A 145 -16.40 3.50 -0.55
N PRO A 146 -16.38 4.12 0.64
CA PRO A 146 -17.08 5.38 0.86
C PRO A 146 -16.71 6.45 -0.18
N PRO A 147 -17.69 7.26 -0.64
CA PRO A 147 -17.44 8.27 -1.66
C PRO A 147 -16.43 9.31 -1.19
N GLY A 148 -15.64 9.85 -2.12
CA GLY A 148 -14.63 10.85 -1.81
C GLY A 148 -13.34 10.29 -1.19
N LEU A 149 -13.19 8.96 -1.09
CA LEU A 149 -11.95 8.31 -0.70
C LEU A 149 -11.21 7.75 -1.93
N VAL A 150 -9.88 7.88 -1.93
CA VAL A 150 -8.99 7.34 -2.98
C VAL A 150 -7.88 6.48 -2.37
N PRO A 151 -7.39 5.45 -3.09
CA PRO A 151 -6.30 4.61 -2.59
C PRO A 151 -5.04 5.43 -2.29
N ASP A 152 -4.39 5.12 -1.18
CA ASP A 152 -3.15 5.80 -0.77
C ASP A 152 -2.02 4.83 -0.44
N VAL A 153 -2.35 3.74 0.25
CA VAL A 153 -1.44 2.61 0.48
C VAL A 153 -2.13 1.34 0.01
N VAL A 154 -1.43 0.51 -0.77
CA VAL A 154 -1.85 -0.84 -1.16
C VAL A 154 -0.62 -1.72 -1.09
N SER A 155 -0.57 -2.60 -0.09
CA SER A 155 0.46 -3.63 0.09
C SER A 155 -0.20 -5.00 0.19
N ARG A 156 0.58 -6.07 0.38
CA ARG A 156 0.00 -7.41 0.59
C ARG A 156 -0.81 -7.56 1.88
N SER A 157 -0.61 -6.70 2.88
CA SER A 157 -1.24 -6.81 4.19
C SER A 157 -2.16 -5.64 4.55
N ALA A 158 -2.08 -4.55 3.80
CA ALA A 158 -2.76 -3.31 4.14
C ALA A 158 -3.31 -2.60 2.90
N VAL A 159 -4.47 -1.98 3.06
CA VAL A 159 -5.00 -0.96 2.15
C VAL A 159 -5.41 0.24 2.97
N SER A 160 -5.00 1.44 2.58
CA SER A 160 -5.57 2.67 3.13
C SER A 160 -6.13 3.55 2.04
N PHE A 161 -7.22 4.22 2.37
CA PHE A 161 -7.87 5.22 1.54
C PHE A 161 -7.84 6.57 2.25
N ARG A 162 -7.49 7.62 1.52
CA ARG A 162 -7.49 9.00 2.02
C ARG A 162 -8.63 9.80 1.39
N PRO A 163 -9.14 10.84 2.07
CA PRO A 163 -10.03 11.80 1.43
C PRO A 163 -9.38 12.50 0.24
N VAL A 164 -10.16 12.80 -0.80
CA VAL A 164 -9.72 13.67 -1.90
C VAL A 164 -9.31 15.04 -1.35
N GLY A 165 -8.18 15.57 -1.83
CA GLY A 165 -7.60 16.83 -1.35
C GLY A 165 -6.64 16.70 -0.17
N VAL A 166 -6.66 15.58 0.56
CA VAL A 166 -5.63 15.28 1.58
C VAL A 166 -4.36 14.78 0.87
N PRO A 167 -3.16 15.31 1.16
CA PRO A 167 -1.93 14.81 0.56
C PRO A 167 -1.67 13.33 0.87
N PRO A 168 -1.08 12.58 -0.08
CA PRO A 168 -0.63 11.21 0.19
C PRO A 168 0.37 11.12 1.35
N SER A 169 0.33 10.04 2.13
CA SER A 169 1.32 9.83 3.20
C SER A 169 1.53 8.34 3.51
N HIS A 170 2.64 7.99 4.18
CA HIS A 170 2.92 6.60 4.56
C HIS A 170 2.12 6.14 5.79
N GLY A 171 1.72 7.06 6.65
CA GLY A 171 0.98 6.74 7.88
C GLY A 171 -0.51 6.47 7.63
N PHE A 172 -1.23 6.05 8.67
CA PHE A 172 -2.67 5.80 8.61
C PHE A 172 -3.53 6.95 9.15
N THR A 173 -2.90 8.05 9.56
CA THR A 173 -3.57 9.22 10.11
C THR A 173 -4.49 9.88 9.08
N GLY A 174 -5.74 10.14 9.48
CA GLY A 174 -6.78 10.75 8.64
C GLY A 174 -7.34 9.84 7.54
N LYS A 175 -7.14 8.51 7.64
CA LYS A 175 -7.49 7.55 6.59
C LYS A 175 -8.49 6.49 7.05
N LEU A 176 -9.08 5.82 6.08
CA LEU A 176 -9.76 4.55 6.24
C LEU A 176 -8.76 3.44 5.90
N THR A 177 -8.41 2.61 6.88
CA THR A 177 -7.36 1.60 6.72
C THR A 177 -7.92 0.22 7.00
N VAL A 178 -7.55 -0.74 6.16
CA VAL A 178 -7.82 -2.16 6.30
C VAL A 178 -6.49 -2.87 6.45
N LEU A 179 -6.34 -3.62 7.53
CA LEU A 179 -5.16 -4.40 7.87
C LEU A 179 -5.55 -5.86 8.06
N LEU A 180 -4.70 -6.77 7.58
CA LEU A 180 -4.79 -8.20 7.88
C LEU A 180 -3.71 -8.57 8.89
N SER A 181 -4.13 -9.02 10.06
CA SER A 181 -3.26 -9.37 11.20
C SER A 181 -3.50 -10.83 11.63
N PRO A 182 -2.57 -11.48 12.34
CA PRO A 182 -2.83 -12.77 12.94
C PRO A 182 -3.75 -12.59 14.15
N THR A 183 -4.66 -13.53 14.40
CA THR A 183 -5.62 -13.41 15.51
C THR A 183 -4.95 -13.25 16.88
N ALA A 184 -3.80 -13.89 17.09
CA ALA A 184 -3.08 -13.82 18.36
C ALA A 184 -2.53 -12.42 18.71
N GLU A 185 -2.36 -11.53 17.72
CA GLU A 185 -1.85 -10.17 17.95
C GLU A 185 -2.96 -9.17 18.29
N VAL A 186 -4.23 -9.54 18.12
CA VAL A 186 -5.37 -8.64 18.32
C VAL A 186 -6.25 -9.17 19.44
N THR A 187 -6.09 -8.60 20.64
CA THR A 187 -7.07 -8.83 21.71
C THR A 187 -8.36 -8.09 21.34
N PRO A 188 -9.52 -8.76 21.25
CA PRO A 188 -10.78 -8.09 20.96
C PRO A 188 -11.07 -7.02 22.03
N GLY A 189 -11.13 -5.77 21.61
CA GLY A 189 -11.43 -4.62 22.46
C GLY A 189 -12.70 -3.91 22.00
N GLY A 190 -13.47 -3.38 22.95
CA GLY A 190 -14.71 -2.65 22.67
C GLY A 190 -15.97 -3.51 22.67
N SER A 191 -17.03 -3.02 22.04
CA SER A 191 -18.36 -3.65 22.08
C SER A 191 -18.53 -4.64 20.92
N PRO A 192 -19.14 -5.82 21.16
CA PRO A 192 -19.41 -6.77 20.09
C PRO A 192 -20.45 -6.21 19.12
N VAL A 193 -20.21 -6.39 17.82
CA VAL A 193 -21.09 -5.97 16.72
C VAL A 193 -21.17 -7.05 15.66
N ALA A 194 -22.30 -7.15 14.96
CA ALA A 194 -22.47 -8.08 13.84
C ALA A 194 -21.91 -7.48 12.55
N VAL A 195 -21.02 -8.20 11.86
CA VAL A 195 -20.39 -7.77 10.60
C VAL A 195 -20.72 -8.77 9.50
N GLY A 196 -21.93 -8.65 8.94
CA GLY A 196 -22.50 -9.68 8.08
C GLY A 196 -22.73 -10.97 8.88
N ALA A 197 -22.13 -12.08 8.45
CA ALA A 197 -22.19 -13.36 9.15
C ALA A 197 -21.08 -13.55 10.21
N ARG A 198 -20.22 -12.55 10.42
CA ARG A 198 -19.07 -12.61 11.33
C ARG A 198 -19.34 -11.78 12.58
N THR A 199 -18.70 -12.15 13.69
CA THR A 199 -18.63 -11.32 14.89
C THR A 199 -17.44 -10.37 14.77
N GLY A 200 -17.67 -9.10 15.08
CA GLY A 200 -16.61 -8.12 15.23
C GLY A 200 -16.67 -7.41 16.58
N TRP A 201 -15.62 -6.66 16.88
CA TRP A 201 -15.52 -5.83 18.07
C TRP A 201 -15.17 -4.41 17.67
N LEU A 202 -16.04 -3.48 18.06
CA LEU A 202 -15.90 -2.07 17.76
C LEU A 202 -15.39 -1.32 18.99
N SER A 203 -14.23 -0.70 18.83
CA SER A 203 -13.73 0.32 19.73
C SER A 203 -13.91 1.68 19.09
N ALA A 204 -14.89 2.45 19.58
CA ALA A 204 -15.12 3.82 19.17
C ALA A 204 -14.31 4.77 20.08
N GLY A 205 -13.44 5.57 19.47
CA GLY A 205 -12.76 6.70 20.12
C GLY A 205 -13.13 8.01 19.45
N GLU A 206 -12.81 9.14 20.11
CA GLU A 206 -13.13 10.48 19.58
C GLU A 206 -12.49 10.76 18.23
N VAL A 207 -11.28 10.23 18.00
CA VAL A 207 -10.48 10.48 16.79
C VAL A 207 -10.45 9.28 15.87
N THR A 208 -10.46 8.06 16.42
CA THR A 208 -10.32 6.81 15.65
C THR A 208 -11.35 5.81 16.12
N SER A 209 -12.08 5.23 15.16
CA SER A 209 -12.87 4.02 15.39
C SER A 209 -12.15 2.82 14.79
N THR A 210 -12.02 1.74 15.55
CA THR A 210 -11.40 0.49 15.11
C THR A 210 -12.41 -0.64 15.23
N LEU A 211 -12.66 -1.33 14.12
CA LEU A 211 -13.46 -2.53 14.05
C LEU A 211 -12.56 -3.72 13.73
N THR A 212 -12.47 -4.68 14.65
CA THR A 212 -11.76 -5.95 14.42
C THR A 212 -12.77 -7.03 14.09
N VAL A 213 -12.50 -7.83 13.07
CA VAL A 213 -13.40 -8.88 12.58
C VAL A 213 -12.63 -10.18 12.51
N ASP A 214 -13.11 -11.19 13.23
CA ASP A 214 -12.58 -12.55 13.11
C ASP A 214 -13.00 -13.15 11.75
N LEU A 215 -12.02 -13.65 11.00
CA LEU A 215 -12.24 -14.29 9.71
C LEU A 215 -12.50 -15.80 9.84
N GLY A 216 -12.32 -16.38 11.03
CA GLY A 216 -12.59 -17.79 11.33
C GLY A 216 -11.48 -18.76 10.92
N ASP A 217 -10.34 -18.25 10.41
CA ASP A 217 -9.20 -19.03 9.92
C ASP A 217 -7.87 -18.64 10.59
N GLY A 218 -7.94 -18.08 11.80
CA GLY A 218 -6.77 -17.61 12.54
C GLY A 218 -6.23 -16.26 12.06
N ARG A 219 -6.96 -15.57 11.18
CA ARG A 219 -6.69 -14.20 10.74
C ARG A 219 -7.76 -13.25 11.26
N THR A 220 -7.35 -12.01 11.49
CA THR A 220 -8.23 -10.90 11.90
C THR A 220 -8.11 -9.77 10.89
N LEU A 221 -9.26 -9.25 10.46
CA LEU A 221 -9.34 -8.02 9.69
C LEU A 221 -9.52 -6.85 10.66
N ALA A 222 -8.58 -5.92 10.69
CA ALA A 222 -8.73 -4.67 11.43
C ALA A 222 -9.08 -3.55 10.45
N VAL A 223 -10.19 -2.86 10.70
CA VAL A 223 -10.63 -1.71 9.94
C VAL A 223 -10.60 -0.48 10.84
N GLN A 224 -9.74 0.47 10.52
CA GLN A 224 -9.56 1.71 11.27
C GLN A 224 -10.11 2.88 10.46
N SER A 225 -10.89 3.76 11.08
CA SER A 225 -11.38 4.98 10.44
C SER A 225 -11.06 6.21 11.28
N GLN A 226 -10.41 7.17 10.63
CA GLN A 226 -10.26 8.57 11.09
C GLN A 226 -10.91 9.55 10.12
N THR A 227 -11.80 9.05 9.25
CA THR A 227 -12.45 9.84 8.17
C THR A 227 -13.80 10.42 8.58
N GLY A 228 -14.24 10.17 9.82
CA GLY A 228 -15.54 10.58 10.33
C GLY A 228 -16.70 9.62 10.00
N LEU A 229 -16.41 8.42 9.46
CA LEU A 229 -17.43 7.39 9.27
C LEU A 229 -18.10 7.04 10.60
N GLY A 230 -19.43 6.98 10.57
CA GLY A 230 -20.21 6.46 11.69
C GLY A 230 -20.03 4.95 11.87
N GLU A 231 -20.42 4.45 13.03
CA GLU A 231 -20.36 3.03 13.38
C GLU A 231 -21.04 2.14 12.32
N ALA A 232 -22.27 2.47 11.93
CA ALA A 232 -23.03 1.67 10.96
C ALA A 232 -22.33 1.62 9.58
N GLU A 233 -21.71 2.72 9.16
CA GLU A 233 -20.98 2.80 7.90
C GLU A 233 -19.68 1.98 7.96
N LEU A 234 -18.96 2.03 9.09
CA LEU A 234 -17.75 1.24 9.31
C LEU A 234 -18.05 -0.27 9.30
N VAL A 235 -19.14 -0.67 9.96
CA VAL A 235 -19.63 -2.05 9.97
C VAL A 235 -20.05 -2.49 8.56
N ALA A 236 -20.81 -1.67 7.84
CA ALA A 236 -21.22 -1.97 6.46
C ALA A 236 -20.02 -2.10 5.52
N PHE A 237 -19.05 -1.20 5.62
CA PHE A 237 -17.80 -1.27 4.87
C PHE A 237 -17.04 -2.58 5.16
N ALA A 238 -16.78 -2.89 6.44
CA ALA A 238 -16.07 -4.11 6.83
C ALA A 238 -16.81 -5.40 6.40
N ALA A 239 -18.14 -5.38 6.39
CA ALA A 239 -18.97 -6.48 5.89
C ALA A 239 -18.77 -6.72 4.38
N GLY A 240 -18.33 -5.71 3.62
CA GLY A 240 -18.00 -5.77 2.21
C GLY A 240 -16.55 -6.13 1.88
N VAL A 241 -15.64 -6.22 2.87
CA VAL A 241 -14.21 -6.51 2.65
C VAL A 241 -13.94 -8.02 2.63
N ARG A 242 -13.22 -8.51 1.62
CA ARG A 242 -12.76 -9.91 1.53
C ARG A 242 -11.27 -9.98 1.17
N PRO A 243 -10.44 -10.74 1.90
CA PRO A 243 -9.07 -11.02 1.47
C PRO A 243 -9.02 -11.76 0.13
N THR A 244 -8.05 -11.43 -0.70
CA THR A 244 -7.73 -12.16 -1.94
C THR A 244 -6.69 -13.25 -1.67
N ALA A 245 -6.35 -14.04 -2.70
CA ALA A 245 -5.24 -14.99 -2.64
C ALA A 245 -3.86 -14.32 -2.47
N HIS A 246 -3.76 -13.00 -2.68
CA HIS A 246 -2.53 -12.22 -2.52
C HIS A 246 -2.39 -11.60 -1.13
N ALA A 247 -3.44 -11.70 -0.30
CA ALA A 247 -3.42 -11.16 1.05
C ALA A 247 -2.45 -11.95 1.93
N VAL A 248 -1.52 -11.25 2.55
CA VAL A 248 -0.58 -11.82 3.53
C VAL A 248 -0.81 -11.12 4.85
N VAL A 249 -0.74 -11.87 5.95
CA VAL A 249 -0.77 -11.30 7.29
C VAL A 249 0.42 -10.36 7.46
N GLY A 250 0.15 -9.11 7.83
CA GLY A 250 1.18 -8.16 8.22
C GLY A 250 1.60 -8.36 9.67
N HIS A 251 2.83 -8.01 9.97
CA HIS A 251 3.29 -7.76 11.34
C HIS A 251 3.28 -6.25 11.56
N GLY A 252 2.52 -5.80 12.55
CA GLY A 252 2.44 -4.40 12.96
C GLY A 252 3.61 -3.98 13.83
#